data_AF-A0A957VRD7-F1
#
_entry.id   AF-A0A957VRD7-F1
#
_cell.length_a   1.000
_cell.length_b   1.000
_cell.length_c   1.000
_cell.angle_alpha   90.00
_cell.angle_beta   90.00
_cell.angle_gamma   90.00
#
_symmetry.space_group_name_H-M   'P 1'
#
loop_
_entity.id
_entity.type
_entity.pdbx_description
1 polymer ?
#
loop_
_entity_poly.entity_id
_entity_poly.type
_entity_poly.pdbx_seq_one_letter_code
_entity_poly.pdbx_strand_id
1 'polypeptide(L)'
;PELVGLARLTFGIALVVDLFVTLLGEFGMPHASDTAAKAAHAISHGAYRTHFWIGSILVGHVAAFALLLTGWTPAVALGGLLAIAGLYLFEYAFVSAPQEISNS
;
A
#
# COMPACT_ATOMS: atom_id res chain seq x y z
N PRO A 1 8.82 -5.80 -27.29
CA PRO A 1 7.64 -4.90 -27.28
C PRO A 1 6.47 -5.52 -26.53
N GLU A 2 6.12 -6.78 -26.81
CA GLU A 2 5.06 -7.52 -26.11
C GLU A 2 5.31 -7.67 -24.60
N LEU A 3 6.52 -8.08 -24.19
CA LEU A 3 6.86 -8.23 -22.77
C LEU A 3 6.69 -6.93 -21.96
N VAL A 4 7.01 -5.78 -22.57
CA VAL A 4 6.85 -4.46 -21.94
C VAL A 4 5.37 -4.10 -21.81
N GLY A 5 4.56 -4.42 -22.82
CA GLY A 5 3.11 -4.25 -22.76
C GLY A 5 2.48 -5.12 -21.69
N LEU A 6 2.86 -6.40 -21.63
CA LEU A 6 2.41 -7.34 -20.61
C LEU A 6 2.81 -6.87 -19.20
N ALA A 7 4.06 -6.43 -19.00
CA ALA A 7 4.53 -5.94 -17.71
C ALA A 7 3.72 -4.71 -17.23
N ARG A 8 3.40 -3.78 -18.13
CA ARG A 8 2.56 -2.60 -17.81
C ARG A 8 1.15 -2.99 -17.44
N LEU A 9 0.55 -3.93 -18.18
CA LEU A 9 -0.80 -4.43 -17.89
C LEU A 9 -0.84 -5.13 -16.53
N THR A 10 0.10 -6.05 -16.29
CA THR A 10 0.22 -6.77 -15.01
C THR A 10 0.45 -5.80 -13.86
N PHE A 11 1.33 -4.81 -14.03
CA PHE A 11 1.58 -3.81 -13.00
C PHE A 11 0.34 -2.98 -12.69
N GLY A 12 -0.40 -2.53 -13.70
CA GLY A 12 -1.65 -1.79 -13.51
C GLY A 12 -2.72 -2.61 -12.79
N ILE A 13 -2.90 -3.88 -13.19
CA ILE A 13 -3.83 -4.79 -12.50
C ILE A 13 -3.40 -5.02 -11.06
N ALA A 14 -2.11 -5.28 -10.82
CA ALA A 14 -1.58 -5.50 -9.49
C ALA A 14 -1.81 -4.29 -8.57
N LEU A 15 -1.54 -3.06 -9.03
CA LEU A 15 -1.80 -1.84 -8.25
C LEU A 15 -3.28 -1.70 -7.86
N VAL A 16 -4.20 -1.99 -8.78
CA VAL A 16 -5.64 -1.86 -8.51
C VAL A 16 -6.11 -2.93 -7.53
N VAL A 17 -5.69 -4.18 -7.73
CA VAL A 17 -6.05 -5.30 -6.85
C VAL A 17 -5.46 -5.09 -5.46
N ASP A 18 -4.18 -4.72 -5.37
CA ASP A 18 -3.49 -4.48 -4.10
C ASP A 18 -4.14 -3.33 -3.32
N LEU A 19 -4.45 -2.21 -3.99
CA LEU A 19 -5.15 -1.09 -3.36
C LEU A 19 -6.52 -1.52 -2.82
N PHE A 20 -7.27 -2.28 -3.62
CA PHE A 20 -8.58 -2.78 -3.22
C PHE A 20 -8.48 -3.70 -2.00
N VAL A 21 -7.56 -4.67 -2.01
CA VAL A 21 -7.34 -5.60 -0.90
C VAL A 21 -6.88 -4.86 0.36
N THR A 22 -5.97 -3.89 0.22
CA THR A 22 -5.46 -3.07 1.32
C THR A 22 -6.58 -2.28 1.99
N LEU A 23 -7.41 -1.58 1.21
CA LEU A 23 -8.53 -0.80 1.75
C LEU A 23 -9.64 -1.69 2.30
N LEU A 24 -9.95 -2.80 1.65
CA LEU A 24 -10.97 -3.74 2.14
C LEU A 24 -10.52 -4.42 3.44
N GLY A 25 -9.25 -4.77 3.57
CA GLY A 25 -8.69 -5.34 4.79
C GLY A 25 -8.80 -4.38 5.98
N GLU A 26 -8.50 -3.10 5.77
CA GLU A 26 -8.53 -2.09 6.84
C GLU A 26 -9.95 -1.66 7.23
N PHE A 27 -10.86 -1.50 6.27
CA PHE A 27 -12.19 -0.92 6.52
C PHE A 27 -13.36 -1.91 6.44
N GLY A 28 -13.17 -3.08 5.83
CA GLY A 28 -14.24 -4.02 5.52
C GLY A 28 -14.28 -5.28 6.38
N MET A 29 -13.24 -5.57 7.15
CA MET A 29 -13.11 -6.83 7.90
C MET A 29 -13.22 -6.60 9.40
N PRO A 30 -14.04 -7.37 10.12
CA PRO A 30 -14.01 -7.38 11.59
C PRO A 30 -12.63 -7.81 12.09
N HIS A 31 -12.07 -7.03 13.01
CA HIS A 31 -10.79 -7.34 13.62
C HIS A 31 -10.94 -8.50 14.60
N ALA A 32 -10.11 -9.53 14.48
CA ALA A 32 -10.22 -10.77 15.24
C ALA A 32 -9.99 -10.61 16.76
N SER A 33 -9.39 -9.50 17.19
CA SER A 33 -9.10 -9.19 18.58
C SER A 33 -9.08 -7.68 18.83
N ASP A 34 -9.20 -7.28 20.10
CA ASP A 34 -9.03 -5.88 20.52
C ASP A 34 -7.64 -5.33 20.17
N THR A 35 -6.61 -6.19 20.24
CA THR A 35 -5.24 -5.82 19.84
C THR A 35 -5.16 -5.55 18.34
N ALA A 36 -5.80 -6.36 17.50
CA ALA A 36 -5.87 -6.13 16.07
C ALA A 36 -6.64 -4.85 15.73
N ALA A 37 -7.75 -4.58 16.42
CA ALA A 37 -8.52 -3.35 16.23
C ALA A 37 -7.72 -2.09 16.61
N LYS A 38 -6.98 -2.14 17.73
CA LYS A 38 -6.08 -1.06 18.15
C LYS A 38 -4.92 -0.85 17.16
N ALA A 39 -4.35 -1.93 16.62
CA ALA A 39 -3.28 -1.87 15.64
C ALA A 39 -3.75 -1.22 14.34
N ALA A 40 -4.90 -1.66 13.81
CA ALA A 40 -5.53 -1.05 12.64
C ALA A 40 -5.81 0.44 12.87
N HIS A 41 -6.38 0.80 14.02
CA HIS A 41 -6.57 2.21 14.35
C HIS A 41 -5.24 3.01 14.40
N ALA A 42 -4.16 2.42 14.93
CA ALA A 42 -2.84 3.04 14.93
C ALA A 42 -2.28 3.23 13.50
N ILE A 43 -2.56 2.30 12.59
CA ILE A 43 -2.19 2.32 11.17
C ILE A 43 -3.00 3.39 10.42
N SER A 44 -4.33 3.41 10.52
CA SER A 44 -5.17 4.31 9.73
C SER A 44 -5.30 5.71 10.34
N HIS A 45 -5.24 5.86 11.65
CA HIS A 45 -5.55 7.14 12.33
C HIS A 45 -4.48 7.57 13.35
N GLY A 46 -3.63 6.66 13.83
CA GLY A 46 -2.66 6.93 14.89
C GLY A 46 -1.27 7.31 14.41
N ALA A 47 -0.26 6.75 15.09
CA ALA A 47 1.16 7.03 14.86
C ALA A 47 1.65 6.61 13.47
N TYR A 48 1.03 5.59 12.88
CA TYR A 48 1.44 5.02 11.59
C TYR A 48 0.64 5.57 10.40
N ARG A 49 -0.29 6.51 10.61
CA ARG A 49 -1.16 7.07 9.55
C ARG A 49 -0.41 7.64 8.36
N THR A 50 0.77 8.23 8.56
CA THR A 50 1.57 8.79 7.48
C THR A 50 2.16 7.69 6.59
N HIS A 51 2.61 6.59 7.20
CA HIS A 51 3.11 5.42 6.48
C HIS A 51 2.01 4.80 5.62
N PHE A 52 0.81 4.67 6.18
CA PHE A 52 -0.35 4.15 5.46
C PHE A 52 -0.85 5.11 4.38
N TRP A 53 -1.34 6.30 4.72
CA TRP A 53 -2.01 7.19 3.78
C TRP A 53 -1.05 7.85 2.78
N ILE A 54 0.08 8.36 3.25
CA ILE A 54 1.01 9.08 2.37
C ILE A 54 1.95 8.08 1.70
N GLY A 55 2.56 7.20 2.48
CA GLY A 55 3.52 6.21 1.98
C GLY A 55 2.89 5.18 1.04
N SER A 56 1.96 4.39 1.56
CA SER A 56 1.36 3.29 0.79
C SER A 56 0.30 3.78 -0.20
N ILE A 57 -0.72 4.51 0.26
CA ILE A 57 -1.87 4.86 -0.59
C ILE A 57 -1.49 5.95 -1.60
N LEU A 58 -0.99 7.11 -1.15
CA LEU A 58 -0.70 8.22 -2.06
C LEU A 58 0.52 7.94 -2.94
N VAL A 59 1.66 7.59 -2.35
CA VAL A 59 2.91 7.39 -3.10
C VAL A 59 2.94 6.00 -3.77
N GLY A 60 2.70 4.94 -3.00
CA GLY A 60 2.76 3.55 -3.48
C GLY A 60 1.71 3.18 -4.53
N HIS A 61 0.52 3.78 -4.45
CA HIS A 61 -0.57 3.46 -5.38
C HIS A 61 -0.91 4.62 -6.30
N VAL A 62 -1.36 5.77 -5.78
CA VAL A 62 -1.91 6.85 -6.62
C VAL A 62 -0.83 7.44 -7.54
N ALA A 63 0.33 7.79 -7.00
CA ALA A 63 1.43 8.33 -7.79
C ALA A 63 2.03 7.27 -8.74
N ALA A 64 2.19 6.03 -8.28
CA ALA A 64 2.65 4.92 -9.11
C ALA A 64 1.72 4.67 -10.31
N PHE A 65 0.40 4.67 -10.08
CA PHE A 65 -0.60 4.49 -11.13
C PHE A 65 -0.64 5.69 -12.09
N ALA A 66 -0.56 6.91 -11.59
CA ALA A 66 -0.47 8.11 -12.43
C ALA A 66 0.76 8.07 -13.36
N LEU A 67 1.91 7.63 -12.85
CA LEU A 67 3.13 7.45 -13.64
C LEU A 67 2.98 6.33 -14.68
N LEU A 68 2.28 5.24 -14.36
CA LEU A 68 1.96 4.17 -15.30
C LEU A 68 1.15 4.70 -16.50
N LEU A 69 0.14 5.54 -16.26
CA LEU A 69 -0.74 6.09 -17.30
C LEU A 69 -0.02 6.97 -18.33
N THR A 70 1.16 7.50 -18.00
CA THR A 70 1.96 8.28 -18.95
C THR A 70 2.46 7.47 -20.14
N GLY A 71 2.59 6.14 -19.99
CA GLY A 71 3.16 5.25 -21.01
C GLY A 71 4.65 5.47 -21.31
N TRP A 72 5.28 6.49 -20.71
CA TRP A 72 6.69 6.83 -20.89
C TRP A 72 7.56 5.96 -19.99
N THR A 73 8.42 5.13 -20.58
CA THR A 73 9.14 4.06 -19.87
C THR A 73 9.88 4.51 -18.60
N PRO A 74 10.63 5.63 -18.58
CA PRO A 74 11.26 6.13 -17.36
C PRO A 74 10.27 6.49 -16.25
N ALA A 75 9.13 7.11 -16.58
CA ALA A 75 8.07 7.40 -15.60
C ALA A 75 7.45 6.11 -15.06
N VAL A 76 7.15 5.13 -15.91
CA VAL A 76 6.64 3.82 -15.49
C VAL A 76 7.62 3.12 -14.54
N ALA A 77 8.92 3.16 -14.84
CA ALA A 77 9.95 2.59 -13.99
C ALA A 77 10.02 3.28 -12.62
N LEU A 78 9.93 4.62 -12.58
CA LEU A 78 9.81 5.36 -11.34
C LEU A 78 8.53 4.96 -10.57
N GLY A 79 7.41 4.75 -11.26
CA GLY A 79 6.18 4.25 -10.65
C GLY A 79 6.38 2.89 -9.96
N GLY A 80 7.13 1.98 -10.58
CA GLY A 80 7.53 0.71 -9.94
C GLY A 80 8.35 0.91 -8.66
N LEU A 81 9.30 1.85 -8.65
CA LEU A 81 10.07 2.18 -7.44
C LEU A 81 9.19 2.77 -6.34
N LEU A 82 8.24 3.66 -6.69
CA LEU A 82 7.30 4.22 -5.73
C LEU A 82 6.38 3.14 -5.14
N ALA A 83 5.92 2.19 -5.95
CA ALA A 83 5.13 1.05 -5.47
C ALA A 83 5.90 0.20 -4.46
N ILE A 84 7.16 -0.10 -4.72
CA ILE A 84 8.02 -0.83 -3.77
C ILE A 84 8.23 -0.04 -2.48
N ALA A 85 8.49 1.27 -2.57
CA ALA A 85 8.65 2.12 -1.40
C ALA A 85 7.36 2.20 -0.56
N GLY A 86 6.20 2.32 -1.22
CA GLY A 86 4.90 2.33 -0.55
C GLY A 86 4.57 0.99 0.12
N LEU A 87 4.88 -0.13 -0.54
CA LEU A 87 4.75 -1.47 0.04
C LEU A 87 5.60 -1.62 1.31
N TYR A 88 6.86 -1.19 1.25
CA TYR A 88 7.73 -1.21 2.44
C TYR A 88 7.14 -0.39 3.60
N LEU A 89 6.60 0.80 3.32
CA LEU A 89 5.99 1.65 4.35
C LEU A 89 4.70 1.02 4.92
N PHE A 90 3.92 0.35 4.08
CA PHE A 90 2.77 -0.43 4.52
C PHE A 90 3.19 -1.59 5.45
N GLU A 91 4.13 -2.43 5.02
CA GLU A 91 4.61 -3.58 5.79
C GLU A 91 5.25 -3.13 7.11
N TYR A 92 6.02 -2.05 7.09
CA TYR A 92 6.59 -1.47 8.29
C TYR A 92 5.50 -1.09 9.30
N ALA A 93 4.44 -0.42 8.86
CA ALA A 93 3.30 -0.09 9.72
C ALA A 93 2.55 -1.35 10.20
N PHE A 94 2.30 -2.29 9.29
CA PHE A 94 1.56 -3.52 9.57
C PHE A 94 2.25 -4.43 10.59
N VAL A 95 3.58 -4.54 10.52
CA VAL A 95 4.38 -5.33 11.45
C VAL A 95 4.59 -4.59 12.77
N SER A 96 4.85 -3.28 12.74
CA SER A 96 5.26 -2.54 13.93
C SER A 96 4.08 -2.13 14.82
N ALA A 97 2.96 -1.70 14.25
CA ALA A 97 1.79 -1.25 15.01
C ALA A 97 1.27 -2.27 16.05
N PRO A 98 1.11 -3.57 15.75
CA PRO A 98 0.67 -4.54 16.75
C PRO A 98 1.73 -4.83 17.84
N GLN A 99 3.03 -4.66 17.54
CA GLN A 99 4.11 -4.92 18.50
C GLN A 99 4.22 -3.84 19.59
N GLU A 100 3.71 -2.64 19.35
CA GLU A 100 3.70 -1.53 20.32
C GLU A 100 2.54 -1.60 21.31
N ILE A 101 1.58 -2.50 21.09
CA ILE A 101 0.40 -2.64 21.95
C ILE A 101 0.75 -3.55 23.13
N SER A 102 0.62 -3.02 24.35
CA SER A 102 0.80 -3.79 25.60
C SER A 102 -0.05 -5.07 25.61
N ASN A 103 0.56 -6.18 26.01
CA ASN A 103 -0.11 -7.47 26.17
C ASN A 103 -0.61 -7.74 27.61
N SER A 104 -0.50 -6.75 28.50
CA SER A 104 -0.92 -6.79 29.90
C SER A 104 -1.78 -5.60 30.27
#